data_AF-A0A7W5VU13-F1
#
_entry.id   AF-A0A7W5VU13-F1
#
_cell.length_a   1.000
_cell.length_b   1.000
_cell.length_c   1.000
_cell.angle_alpha   90.00
_cell.angle_beta   90.00
_cell.angle_gamma   90.00
#
_symmetry.space_group_name_H-M   'P 1'
#
loop_
_entity.id
_entity.type
_entity.pdbx_description
1 polymer ?
#
loop_
_entity_poly.entity_id
_entity_poly.type
_entity_poly.pdbx_seq_one_letter_code
_entity_poly.pdbx_strand_id
1 'polypeptide(L)'
;MAQADRRPRAKARQGLDLGLFHHLSGASGSSYSTRRLIAQETDKVLSNKDKELANRAKVMTDAFYAQNLLREAFPESRYGSVKGAIFAAYRFVRPKVSKELTPRRIRSIREGTARRIDAEEMEALKAAIIEEAHREQQELRARLAALDKKVAAFSESVAGRSVAGAGE
;
A
#
# COMPACT_ATOMS: atom_id res chain seq x y z
N MET A 1 -20.68 -2.95 53.75
CA MET A 1 -20.14 -4.28 53.38
C MET A 1 -20.94 -4.78 52.20
N ALA A 2 -20.35 -4.75 51.00
CA ALA A 2 -20.99 -5.23 49.76
C ALA A 2 -19.98 -6.14 49.04
N GLN A 3 -20.32 -7.42 48.92
CA GLN A 3 -19.52 -8.43 48.22
C GLN A 3 -19.58 -8.20 46.72
N ALA A 4 -18.40 -8.06 46.11
CA ALA A 4 -18.24 -7.92 44.67
C ALA A 4 -18.11 -9.32 44.04
N ASP A 5 -19.13 -9.65 43.27
CA ASP A 5 -19.17 -10.75 42.31
C ASP A 5 -18.67 -10.23 40.95
N ARG A 6 -17.74 -10.93 40.28
CA ARG A 6 -17.55 -10.99 38.81
C ARG A 6 -16.31 -11.80 38.36
N ARG A 7 -16.62 -13.00 37.84
CA ARG A 7 -16.19 -13.63 36.56
C ARG A 7 -14.71 -14.03 36.32
N PRO A 8 -14.44 -15.35 36.15
CA PRO A 8 -13.26 -15.84 35.44
C PRO A 8 -13.45 -15.89 33.90
N ARG A 9 -12.35 -15.65 33.17
CA ARG A 9 -12.23 -15.59 31.70
C ARG A 9 -12.32 -16.98 31.04
N ALA A 10 -13.13 -17.08 29.99
CA ALA A 10 -13.21 -18.23 29.09
C ALA A 10 -11.98 -18.33 28.17
N LYS A 11 -11.51 -19.55 27.91
CA LYS A 11 -10.62 -19.89 26.78
C LYS A 11 -11.22 -21.02 25.93
N ALA A 12 -11.41 -20.67 24.66
CA ALA A 12 -11.29 -21.41 23.40
C ALA A 12 -11.69 -22.91 23.32
N ARG A 13 -12.68 -23.13 22.45
CA ARG A 13 -13.04 -24.38 21.75
C ARG A 13 -12.14 -24.60 20.53
N GLN A 14 -11.75 -25.85 20.27
CA GLN A 14 -11.55 -26.48 18.94
C GLN A 14 -11.77 -28.00 19.19
N GLY A 15 -12.56 -28.78 18.46
CA GLY A 15 -13.01 -28.72 17.07
C GLY A 15 -12.66 -30.08 16.44
N LEU A 16 -13.61 -31.01 16.46
CA LEU A 16 -13.61 -32.33 15.81
C LEU A 16 -13.57 -32.16 14.28
N ASP A 17 -12.94 -33.07 13.52
CA ASP A 17 -13.69 -34.00 12.64
C ASP A 17 -12.84 -35.01 11.82
N LEU A 18 -13.39 -36.23 11.77
CA LEU A 18 -13.55 -37.23 10.69
C LEU A 18 -12.48 -37.49 9.60
N GLY A 19 -12.29 -38.78 9.30
CA GLY A 19 -11.86 -39.20 7.95
C GLY A 19 -11.37 -40.65 7.84
N LEU A 20 -12.31 -41.60 7.70
CA LEU A 20 -12.09 -43.05 7.64
C LEU A 20 -12.43 -43.59 6.24
N PHE A 21 -11.58 -44.50 5.74
CA PHE A 21 -11.80 -45.62 4.80
C PHE A 21 -11.71 -45.55 3.25
N HIS A 22 -10.96 -46.58 2.79
CA HIS A 22 -10.99 -47.46 1.59
C HIS A 22 -10.89 -46.89 0.16
N HIS A 23 -9.87 -47.20 -0.67
CA HIS A 23 -9.28 -48.46 -1.20
C HIS A 23 -10.01 -49.01 -2.43
N LEU A 24 -9.32 -49.00 -3.59
CA LEU A 24 -9.46 -49.84 -4.82
C LEU A 24 -8.28 -49.41 -5.74
N SER A 25 -7.14 -50.11 -5.83
CA SER A 25 -6.80 -51.41 -6.47
C SER A 25 -6.90 -51.44 -8.01
N GLY A 26 -5.75 -51.74 -8.67
CA GLY A 26 -5.59 -52.16 -10.08
C GLY A 26 -4.60 -51.27 -10.86
N ALA A 27 -3.28 -51.46 -10.87
CA ALA A 27 -2.43 -52.55 -11.40
C ALA A 27 -2.21 -52.55 -12.94
N SER A 28 -1.09 -51.98 -13.39
CA SER A 28 -0.18 -52.45 -14.47
C SER A 28 0.89 -51.35 -14.67
N GLY A 29 2.16 -51.53 -14.36
CA GLY A 29 3.07 -52.41 -15.09
C GLY A 29 3.88 -51.60 -16.11
N SER A 30 4.92 -50.88 -15.67
CA SER A 30 6.05 -50.51 -16.55
C SER A 30 7.27 -50.17 -15.70
N SER A 31 8.19 -51.12 -15.67
CA SER A 31 9.50 -51.04 -15.07
C SER A 31 10.36 -50.00 -15.78
N TYR A 32 10.47 -48.80 -15.20
CA TYR A 32 11.65 -47.97 -15.43
C TYR A 32 12.58 -48.09 -14.24
N SER A 33 13.46 -49.08 -14.41
CA SER A 33 14.79 -49.19 -13.82
C SER A 33 15.26 -47.90 -13.16
N THR A 34 15.49 -48.02 -11.86
CA THR A 34 16.34 -47.19 -11.01
C THR A 34 17.53 -46.59 -11.76
N ARG A 35 17.34 -45.39 -12.31
CA ARG A 35 18.37 -44.37 -12.28
C ARG A 35 17.94 -43.33 -11.28
N ARG A 36 18.54 -43.40 -10.08
CA ARG A 36 18.84 -42.21 -9.29
C ARG A 36 19.50 -41.22 -10.24
N LEU A 37 18.70 -40.35 -10.86
CA LEU A 37 19.18 -39.06 -11.30
C LEU A 37 19.49 -38.34 -10.00
N ILE A 38 20.75 -38.40 -9.61
CA ILE A 38 21.35 -37.48 -8.67
C ILE A 38 20.95 -36.11 -9.22
N ALA A 39 19.94 -35.48 -8.63
CA ALA A 39 19.75 -34.06 -8.74
C ALA A 39 21.04 -33.47 -8.20
N GLN A 40 21.99 -33.19 -9.09
CA GLN A 40 23.02 -32.23 -8.81
C GLN A 40 22.25 -30.94 -8.59
N GLU A 41 21.97 -30.61 -7.32
CA GLU A 41 21.96 -29.23 -6.85
C GLU A 41 23.32 -28.66 -7.25
N THR A 42 23.45 -28.27 -8.52
CA THR A 42 24.44 -27.29 -8.88
C THR A 42 23.94 -26.04 -8.18
N ASP A 43 24.60 -25.67 -7.08
CA ASP A 43 24.69 -24.28 -6.66
C ASP A 43 25.11 -23.48 -7.90
N LYS A 44 24.13 -23.06 -8.70
CA LYS A 44 24.35 -22.22 -9.86
C LYS A 44 24.68 -20.86 -9.30
N VAL A 45 25.95 -20.69 -8.93
CA VAL A 45 26.55 -19.39 -8.70
C VAL A 45 26.34 -18.65 -10.00
N LEU A 46 25.34 -17.76 -10.02
CA LEU A 46 25.00 -16.96 -11.18
C LEU A 46 26.27 -16.32 -11.74
N SER A 47 26.44 -16.38 -13.06
CA SER A 47 27.56 -15.71 -13.68
C SER A 47 27.48 -14.23 -13.36
N ASN A 48 28.62 -13.54 -13.29
CA ASN A 48 28.63 -12.10 -12.98
C ASN A 48 27.76 -11.30 -13.97
N LYS A 49 27.67 -11.75 -15.22
CA LYS A 49 26.79 -11.16 -16.24
C LYS A 49 25.30 -11.30 -15.86
N ASP A 50 24.89 -12.48 -15.41
CA ASP A 50 23.49 -12.71 -14.99
C ASP A 50 23.14 -11.87 -13.74
N LYS A 51 24.09 -11.76 -12.80
CA LYS A 51 23.92 -10.88 -11.62
C LYS A 51 23.79 -9.42 -12.02
N GLU A 52 24.58 -8.95 -12.99
CA GLU A 52 24.49 -7.57 -13.49
C GLU A 52 23.16 -7.30 -14.21
N LEU A 53 22.70 -8.24 -15.04
CA LEU A 53 21.41 -8.14 -15.73
C LEU A 53 20.25 -8.10 -14.73
N ALA A 54 20.24 -8.99 -13.74
CA ALA A 54 19.23 -9.02 -12.69
C ALA A 54 19.22 -7.73 -11.86
N ASN A 55 20.40 -7.22 -11.48
CA ASN A 55 20.51 -5.96 -10.75
C ASN A 55 20.03 -4.77 -11.59
N ARG A 56 20.35 -4.74 -12.89
CA ARG A 56 19.87 -3.69 -13.79
C ARG A 56 18.35 -3.72 -13.94
N ALA A 57 17.77 -4.91 -14.09
CA ALA A 57 16.31 -5.09 -14.16
C ALA A 57 15.63 -4.59 -12.87
N LYS A 58 16.14 -5.00 -11.70
CA LYS A 58 15.65 -4.53 -10.38
C LYS A 58 15.73 -3.02 -10.24
N VAL A 59 16.86 -2.45 -10.63
CA VAL A 59 17.07 -1.00 -10.56
C VAL A 59 16.09 -0.24 -11.46
N MET A 60 15.79 -0.78 -12.65
CA MET A 60 14.76 -0.22 -13.54
C MET A 60 13.37 -0.27 -12.90
N THR A 61 13.02 -1.39 -12.24
CA THR A 61 11.74 -1.49 -11.53
C THR A 61 11.65 -0.53 -10.34
N ASP A 62 12.73 -0.38 -9.58
CA ASP A 62 12.77 0.52 -8.41
C ASP A 62 12.67 2.00 -8.83
N ALA A 63 13.36 2.38 -9.91
CA ALA A 63 13.30 3.75 -10.44
C ALA A 63 11.89 4.11 -10.94
N PHE A 64 11.25 3.19 -11.67
CA PHE A 64 9.87 3.37 -12.14
C PHE A 64 8.87 3.44 -10.98
N TYR A 65 9.04 2.57 -9.98
CA TYR A 65 8.18 2.58 -8.80
C TYR A 65 8.32 3.89 -8.00
N ALA A 66 9.56 4.33 -7.74
CA ALA A 66 9.81 5.60 -7.07
C ALA A 66 9.28 6.81 -7.85
N GLN A 67 9.36 6.77 -9.19
CA GLN A 67 8.78 7.80 -10.05
C GLN A 67 7.27 7.94 -9.83
N ASN A 68 6.55 6.82 -9.79
CA ASN A 68 5.10 6.83 -9.58
C ASN A 68 4.73 7.30 -8.17
N LEU A 69 5.40 6.79 -7.13
CA LEU A 69 5.20 7.24 -5.75
C LEU A 69 5.41 8.76 -5.62
N LEU A 70 6.42 9.32 -6.29
CA LEU A 70 6.71 10.74 -6.21
C LEU A 70 5.63 11.59 -6.91
N ARG A 71 5.11 11.13 -8.05
CA ARG A 71 4.04 11.83 -8.78
C ARG A 71 2.70 11.79 -8.04
N GLU A 72 2.40 10.66 -7.42
CA GLU A 72 1.19 10.46 -6.64
C GLU A 72 1.23 11.21 -5.31
N ALA A 73 2.35 11.16 -4.57
CA ALA A 73 2.48 11.86 -3.29
C ALA A 73 2.58 13.39 -3.45
N PHE A 74 3.08 13.87 -4.59
CA PHE A 74 3.27 15.29 -4.87
C PHE A 74 2.66 15.69 -6.21
N PRO A 75 1.31 15.70 -6.31
CA PRO A 75 0.61 15.97 -7.55
C PRO A 75 0.71 17.46 -7.93
N GLU A 76 0.83 17.73 -9.22
CA GLU A 76 0.96 19.10 -9.74
C GLU A 76 -0.27 19.96 -9.44
N SER A 77 -1.45 19.35 -9.44
CA SER A 77 -2.72 20.00 -9.11
C SER A 77 -2.71 20.66 -7.73
N ARG A 78 -2.01 20.07 -6.75
CA ARG A 78 -1.91 20.62 -5.38
C ARG A 78 -0.82 21.68 -5.25
N TYR A 79 0.33 21.47 -5.89
CA TYR A 79 1.49 22.34 -5.73
C TYR A 79 1.64 23.41 -6.84
N GLY A 80 0.68 23.48 -7.76
CA GLY A 80 0.56 24.48 -8.83
C GLY A 80 1.54 24.34 -9.99
N SER A 81 2.70 23.69 -9.79
CA SER A 81 3.68 23.46 -10.85
C SER A 81 4.56 22.25 -10.55
N VAL A 82 5.18 21.70 -11.60
CA VAL A 82 6.25 20.67 -11.50
C VAL A 82 7.35 21.12 -10.54
N LYS A 83 7.80 22.38 -10.65
CA LYS A 83 8.86 22.93 -9.79
C LYS A 83 8.39 22.98 -8.33
N GLY A 84 7.16 23.42 -8.09
CA GLY A 84 6.55 23.44 -6.76
C GLY A 84 6.50 22.06 -6.13
N ALA A 85 6.04 21.06 -6.87
CA ALA A 85 5.98 19.67 -6.43
C ALA A 85 7.37 19.08 -6.13
N ILE A 86 8.38 19.38 -6.96
CA ILE A 86 9.78 18.98 -6.71
C ILE A 86 10.30 19.57 -5.40
N PHE A 87 10.06 20.86 -5.14
CA PHE A 87 10.50 21.50 -3.90
C PHE A 87 9.74 20.99 -2.67
N ALA A 88 8.44 20.71 -2.81
CA ALA A 88 7.65 20.08 -1.74
C ALA A 88 8.18 18.69 -1.39
N ALA A 89 8.40 17.85 -2.41
CA ALA A 89 9.00 16.54 -2.25
C ALA A 89 10.39 16.62 -1.61
N TYR A 90 11.25 17.54 -2.06
CA TYR A 90 12.56 17.76 -1.46
C TYR A 90 12.47 18.10 0.03
N ARG A 91 11.62 19.05 0.41
CA ARG A 91 11.43 19.45 1.82
C ARG A 91 10.90 18.29 2.68
N PHE A 92 10.08 17.42 2.09
CA PHE A 92 9.53 16.26 2.77
C PHE A 92 10.54 15.15 3.01
N VAL A 93 11.33 14.82 1.98
CA VAL A 93 12.24 13.67 1.96
C VAL A 93 13.57 14.01 2.62
N ARG A 94 14.10 15.23 2.46
CA ARG A 94 15.40 15.64 3.01
C ARG A 94 15.62 15.30 4.49
N PRO A 95 14.68 15.54 5.42
CA PRO A 95 14.88 15.20 6.83
C PRO A 95 14.77 13.69 7.13
N LYS A 96 14.31 12.87 6.19
CA LYS A 96 14.07 11.43 6.35
C LYS A 96 15.20 10.56 5.79
N VAL A 97 16.17 11.18 5.13
CA VAL A 97 17.31 10.50 4.51
C VAL A 97 18.61 11.01 5.14
N SER A 98 19.55 10.09 5.37
CA SER A 98 20.86 10.38 5.95
C SER A 98 21.79 11.06 4.95
N LYS A 99 21.67 10.70 3.66
CA LYS A 99 22.50 11.22 2.59
C LYS A 99 22.10 12.63 2.15
N GLU A 100 23.04 13.34 1.53
CA GLU A 100 22.77 14.64 0.94
C GLU A 100 21.79 14.53 -0.24
N LEU A 101 20.53 14.82 0.04
CA LEU A 101 19.49 14.93 -0.98
C LEU A 101 19.50 16.34 -1.59
N THR A 102 19.29 16.47 -2.89
CA THR A 102 19.16 17.77 -3.57
C THR A 102 17.84 17.86 -4.35
N PRO A 103 17.34 19.07 -4.67
CA PRO A 103 16.18 19.21 -5.55
C PRO A 103 16.41 18.59 -6.94
N ARG A 104 17.65 18.60 -7.43
CA ARG A 104 18.03 17.94 -8.68
C ARG A 104 17.86 16.43 -8.60
N ARG A 105 18.19 15.82 -7.47
CA ARG A 105 17.98 14.38 -7.24
C ARG A 105 16.49 14.02 -7.31
N ILE A 106 15.64 14.78 -6.63
CA ILE A 106 14.18 14.63 -6.67
C ILE A 106 13.63 14.77 -8.09
N ARG A 107 14.12 15.76 -8.85
CA ARG A 107 13.81 15.91 -10.28
C ARG A 107 14.16 14.66 -11.06
N SER A 108 15.38 14.13 -10.92
CA SER A 108 15.80 12.92 -11.64
C SER A 108 14.95 11.70 -11.32
N ILE A 109 14.49 11.55 -10.08
CA ILE A 109 13.57 10.48 -9.71
C ILE A 109 12.21 10.69 -10.40
N ARG A 110 11.65 11.91 -10.34
CA ARG A 110 10.37 12.26 -10.98
C ARG A 110 10.37 12.05 -12.50
N GLU A 111 11.49 12.38 -13.15
CA GLU A 111 11.68 12.23 -14.59
C GLU A 111 12.04 10.78 -14.99
N GLY A 112 12.33 9.90 -14.02
CA GLY A 112 12.73 8.51 -14.28
C GLY A 112 14.18 8.39 -14.78
N THR A 113 14.97 9.45 -14.67
CA THR A 113 16.38 9.49 -15.09
C THR A 113 17.35 9.06 -13.98
N ALA A 114 16.83 8.83 -12.76
CA ALA A 114 17.62 8.34 -11.64
C ALA A 114 18.08 6.88 -11.88
N ARG A 115 19.40 6.67 -11.92
CA ARG A 115 19.98 5.33 -12.15
C ARG A 115 19.80 4.37 -10.98
N ARG A 116 19.64 4.84 -9.75
CA ARG A 116 19.46 4.00 -8.54
C ARG A 116 18.58 4.76 -7.58
N ILE A 117 17.81 4.06 -6.76
CA ILE A 117 17.02 4.63 -5.66
C ILE A 117 17.56 4.03 -4.37
N ASP A 118 17.90 4.88 -3.41
CA ASP A 118 18.33 4.43 -2.10
C ASP A 118 17.13 3.92 -1.29
N ALA A 119 17.36 2.94 -0.40
CA ALA A 119 16.27 2.37 0.40
C ALA A 119 15.57 3.43 1.26
N GLU A 120 16.33 4.37 1.85
CA GLU A 120 15.76 5.47 2.62
C GLU A 120 14.91 6.42 1.76
N GLU A 121 15.34 6.71 0.52
CA GLU A 121 14.54 7.50 -0.42
C GLU A 121 13.22 6.79 -0.74
N MET A 122 13.27 5.46 -0.95
CA MET A 122 12.10 4.65 -1.21
C MET A 122 11.11 4.67 -0.04
N GLU A 123 11.58 4.43 1.18
CA GLU A 123 10.73 4.45 2.38
C GLU A 123 10.15 5.85 2.65
N ALA A 124 10.94 6.90 2.43
CA ALA A 124 10.45 8.28 2.54
C ALA A 124 9.36 8.59 1.52
N LEU A 125 9.45 8.07 0.29
CA LEU A 125 8.40 8.24 -0.73
C LEU A 125 7.13 7.45 -0.40
N LYS A 126 7.25 6.23 0.14
CA LYS A 126 6.10 5.47 0.64
C LYS A 126 5.39 6.21 1.78
N ALA A 127 6.17 6.76 2.72
CA ALA A 127 5.62 7.58 3.81
C ALA A 127 4.90 8.83 3.27
N ALA A 128 5.42 9.43 2.19
CA ALA A 128 4.78 10.58 1.55
C ALA A 128 3.38 10.25 1.00
N ILE A 129 3.22 9.09 0.36
CA ILE A 129 1.91 8.63 -0.13
C ILE A 129 0.91 8.47 1.00
N ILE A 130 1.32 7.85 2.10
CA ILE A 130 0.43 7.64 3.25
C ILE A 130 -0.01 8.99 3.83
N GLU A 131 0.92 9.94 3.93
CA GLU A 131 0.61 11.28 4.45
C GLU A 131 -0.32 12.06 3.53
N GLU A 132 -0.13 11.96 2.21
CA GLU A 132 -1.04 12.55 1.24
C GLU A 132 -2.43 11.90 1.29
N ALA A 133 -2.52 10.57 1.40
CA ALA A 133 -3.78 9.87 1.57
C ALA A 133 -4.52 10.29 2.84
N HIS A 134 -3.80 10.51 3.94
CA HIS A 134 -4.40 11.05 5.17
C HIS A 134 -4.94 12.47 4.98
N ARG A 135 -4.23 13.34 4.23
CA ARG A 135 -4.73 14.68 3.90
C ARG A 135 -5.98 14.62 3.04
N GLU A 136 -5.95 13.84 1.97
CA GLU A 136 -7.08 13.66 1.08
C GLU A 136 -8.30 13.12 1.85
N GLN A 137 -8.10 12.14 2.72
CA GLN A 137 -9.16 11.63 3.60
C GLN A 137 -9.78 12.74 4.46
N GLN A 138 -8.97 13.63 5.04
CA GLN A 138 -9.46 14.74 5.84
C GLN A 138 -10.25 15.75 4.99
N GLU A 139 -9.76 16.09 3.80
CA GLU A 139 -10.42 17.00 2.86
C GLU A 139 -11.78 16.44 2.42
N LEU A 140 -11.84 15.15 2.08
CA LEU A 140 -13.08 14.48 1.71
C LEU A 140 -14.09 14.46 2.87
N ARG A 141 -13.63 14.19 4.10
CA ARG A 141 -14.48 14.24 5.29
C ARG A 141 -15.03 15.64 5.54
N ALA A 142 -14.19 16.67 5.41
CA ALA A 142 -14.63 18.06 5.55
C ALA A 142 -15.67 18.44 4.48
N ARG A 143 -15.46 17.98 3.24
CA ARG A 143 -16.40 18.19 2.13
C ARG A 143 -17.74 17.49 2.38
N LEU A 144 -17.74 16.26 2.86
CA LEU A 144 -18.95 15.54 3.24
C LEU A 144 -19.71 16.28 4.35
N ALA A 145 -19.03 16.68 5.43
CA ALA A 145 -19.64 17.43 6.51
C ALA A 145 -20.25 18.78 6.04
N ALA A 146 -19.62 19.45 5.08
CA ALA A 146 -20.16 20.67 4.49
C ALA A 146 -21.42 20.41 3.63
N LEU A 147 -21.46 19.28 2.92
CA LEU A 147 -22.65 18.87 2.16
C LEU A 147 -23.80 18.47 3.09
N ASP A 148 -23.52 17.71 4.14
CA ASP A 148 -24.53 17.31 5.13
C ASP A 148 -25.20 18.53 5.77
N LYS A 149 -24.42 19.57 6.11
CA LYS A 149 -24.96 20.85 6.61
C LYS A 149 -25.90 21.52 5.61
N LYS A 150 -25.57 21.51 4.31
CA LYS A 150 -26.42 22.10 3.26
C LYS A 150 -27.73 21.32 3.11
N VAL A 151 -27.66 19.98 3.14
CA VAL A 151 -28.85 19.11 3.05
C VAL A 151 -29.73 19.29 4.29
N ALA A 152 -29.15 19.36 5.48
CA ALA A 152 -29.89 19.61 6.72
C ALA A 152 -30.60 20.98 6.69
N ALA A 153 -29.88 22.06 6.34
CA ALA A 153 -30.46 23.39 6.23
C ALA A 153 -31.60 23.46 5.20
N PHE A 154 -31.45 22.77 4.07
CA PHE A 154 -32.53 22.67 3.07
C PHE A 154 -33.74 21.92 3.63
N SER A 155 -33.52 20.78 4.31
CA SER A 155 -34.60 19.97 4.89
C SER A 155 -35.38 20.72 5.98
N GLU A 156 -34.69 21.46 6.84
CA GLU A 156 -35.30 22.36 7.83
C GLU A 156 -36.17 23.44 7.16
N SER A 157 -35.67 24.04 6.08
CA SER A 157 -36.42 25.07 5.33
C SER A 157 -37.70 24.53 4.68
N VAL A 158 -37.68 23.28 4.22
CA VAL A 158 -38.84 22.60 3.63
C VAL A 158 -39.84 22.19 4.72
N ALA A 159 -39.36 21.63 5.84
CA ALA A 159 -40.21 21.25 6.97
C ALA A 159 -40.96 22.46 7.56
N GLY A 160 -40.27 23.59 7.73
CA GLY A 160 -40.85 24.86 8.20
C GLY A 160 -41.89 25.48 7.25
N ARG A 161 -41.95 25.04 5.99
CA ARG A 161 -42.93 25.52 5.00
C ARG A 161 -44.22 24.70 4.96
N SER A 162 -44.26 23.52 5.58
CA SER A 162 -45.38 22.57 5.46
C SER A 162 -46.63 22.83 6.33
N VAL A 163 -46.69 23.95 7.08
CA VAL A 163 -47.83 24.23 7.99
C VAL A 163 -48.58 25.53 7.68
N ALA A 164 -48.15 26.33 6.70
CA ALA A 164 -48.78 27.62 6.38
C ALA A 164 -49.86 27.54 5.28
N GLY A 165 -50.51 26.39 5.09
CA GLY A 165 -51.48 26.15 4.02
C GLY A 165 -52.69 25.30 4.41
N ALA A 166 -53.00 25.17 5.71
CA ALA A 166 -54.20 24.50 6.20
C ALA A 166 -54.76 25.30 7.38
N GLY A 167 -55.52 26.35 7.08
CA GLY A 167 -56.18 27.23 8.05
C GLY A 167 -56.92 28.33 7.30
N GLU A 168 -58.24 28.15 7.23
CA GLU A 168 -59.31 28.93 6.60
C GLU A 168 -59.19 30.47 6.63
#